data_AF-Q5EP94-F1
#
_entry.id   AF-Q5EP94-F1
#
_cell.length_a   1.000
_cell.length_b   1.000
_cell.length_c   1.000
_cell.angle_alpha   90.00
_cell.angle_beta   90.00
_cell.angle_gamma   90.00
#
_symmetry.space_group_name_H-M   'P 1'
#
loop_
_entity.id
_entity.type
_entity.pdbx_description
1 polymer ?
#
loop_
_entity_poly.entity_id
_entity_poly.type
_entity_poly.pdbx_seq_one_letter_code
_entity_poly.pdbx_strand_id
1 'polypeptide(L)'
;MPNWCGNSLHFQGNPQRIAEVAEQILIKTDKGYQFSFQHIVPMPEELILPEVPDSYMQQTWFQIAQQPEKKLINLEREMLEQRDKSFWSVQYRLPDELFSELKLYFSEKFDWDNLTVGEVFLHFEANSEVASRFRYDEPFAKRIAENIRNTVIRIGMTGG
;
A
#
# COMPACT_ATOMS: atom_id res chain seq x y z
N MET A 1 -5.16 2.81 40.02
CA MET A 1 -6.09 1.92 39.29
C MET A 1 -5.40 1.50 38.01
N PRO A 2 -5.44 0.23 37.57
CA PRO A 2 -4.86 -0.13 36.29
C PRO A 2 -5.69 0.52 35.17
N ASN A 3 -5.04 1.24 34.26
CA ASN A 3 -5.66 1.80 33.08
C ASN A 3 -6.03 0.67 32.14
N TRP A 4 -7.31 0.52 31.83
CA TRP A 4 -7.79 -0.43 30.85
C TRP A 4 -7.72 0.22 29.47
N CYS A 5 -6.98 -0.37 28.53
CA CYS A 5 -6.93 0.09 27.15
C CYS A 5 -8.10 -0.52 26.36
N GLY A 6 -8.90 0.32 25.71
CA GLY A 6 -9.86 -0.13 24.71
C GLY A 6 -9.16 -0.32 23.38
N ASN A 7 -9.02 -1.57 22.91
CA ASN A 7 -8.46 -1.85 21.59
C ASN A 7 -9.60 -2.19 20.62
N SER A 8 -9.60 -1.55 19.45
CA SER A 8 -10.46 -1.92 18.33
C SER A 8 -9.60 -2.55 17.23
N LEU A 9 -10.10 -3.63 16.63
CA LEU A 9 -9.43 -4.32 15.53
C LEU A 9 -10.33 -4.22 14.30
N HIS A 10 -9.75 -3.75 13.19
CA HIS A 10 -10.44 -3.68 11.91
C HIS A 10 -9.71 -4.56 10.89
N PHE A 11 -10.41 -5.58 10.39
CA PHE A 11 -9.88 -6.47 9.36
C PHE A 11 -10.42 -6.08 7.98
N GLN A 12 -9.53 -5.88 7.01
CA GLN A 12 -9.90 -5.62 5.63
C GLN A 12 -9.01 -6.48 4.72
N GLY A 13 -9.61 -7.23 3.79
CA GLY A 13 -8.88 -8.17 2.94
C GLY A 13 -9.76 -9.27 2.38
N ASN A 14 -9.11 -10.35 1.91
CA ASN A 14 -9.79 -11.52 1.36
C ASN A 14 -10.74 -12.16 2.41
N PRO A 15 -12.03 -12.38 2.10
CA PRO A 15 -13.01 -12.91 3.05
C PRO A 15 -12.67 -14.28 3.66
N GLN A 16 -12.08 -15.20 2.88
CA GLN A 16 -11.71 -16.54 3.35
C GLN A 16 -10.58 -16.45 4.37
N ARG A 17 -9.60 -15.57 4.12
CA ARG A 17 -8.49 -15.30 5.03
C ARG A 17 -8.95 -14.59 6.31
N ILE A 18 -9.91 -13.68 6.21
CA ILE A 18 -10.52 -13.02 7.38
C ILE A 18 -11.19 -14.06 8.28
N ALA A 19 -11.88 -15.05 7.71
CA ALA A 19 -12.47 -16.13 8.48
C ALA A 19 -11.40 -16.96 9.21
N GLU A 20 -10.31 -17.35 8.54
CA GLU A 20 -9.18 -18.08 9.15
C GLU A 20 -8.55 -17.29 10.31
N VAL A 21 -8.34 -15.99 10.14
CA VAL A 21 -7.77 -15.11 11.18
C VAL A 21 -8.76 -14.92 12.33
N ALA A 22 -10.05 -14.77 12.04
CA ALA A 22 -11.09 -14.67 13.05
C ALA A 22 -11.14 -15.94 13.91
N GLU A 23 -10.99 -17.14 13.34
CA GLU A 23 -10.93 -18.39 14.09
C GLU A 23 -9.69 -18.49 14.99
N GLN A 24 -8.56 -17.93 14.58
CA GLN A 24 -7.34 -17.91 15.40
C GLN A 24 -7.41 -16.90 16.56
N ILE A 25 -8.16 -15.82 16.37
CA ILE A 25 -8.27 -14.72 17.34
C ILE A 25 -9.47 -14.89 18.26
N LEU A 26 -10.58 -15.47 17.81
CA LEU A 26 -11.79 -15.68 18.60
C LEU A 26 -11.91 -17.15 19.00
N ILE A 27 -11.44 -17.47 20.19
CA ILE A 27 -11.58 -18.81 20.76
C ILE A 27 -12.97 -18.93 21.38
N LYS A 28 -13.73 -19.94 20.95
CA LYS A 28 -15.01 -20.29 21.58
C LYS A 28 -14.77 -20.97 22.93
N THR A 29 -15.43 -20.47 23.96
CA THR A 29 -15.43 -21.00 25.33
C THR A 29 -16.86 -21.32 25.77
N ASP A 30 -17.01 -22.01 26.89
CA ASP A 30 -18.32 -22.33 27.48
C ASP A 30 -19.15 -21.08 27.86
N LYS A 31 -18.51 -19.90 27.92
CA LYS A 31 -19.13 -18.61 28.28
C LYS A 31 -19.27 -17.63 27.11
N GLY A 32 -18.95 -18.05 25.88
CA GLY A 32 -18.96 -17.19 24.69
C GLY A 32 -17.61 -17.16 23.99
N TYR A 33 -17.31 -16.09 23.26
CA TYR A 33 -16.03 -15.94 22.55
C TYR A 33 -15.04 -15.13 23.38
N GLN A 34 -13.79 -15.58 23.39
CA GLN A 34 -12.66 -14.88 24.01
C GLN A 34 -11.62 -14.54 22.95
N PHE A 35 -11.06 -13.33 23.03
CA PHE A 35 -9.93 -12.94 22.21
C PHE A 35 -8.65 -13.66 22.67
N SER A 36 -7.98 -14.35 21.76
CA SER A 36 -6.66 -14.93 21.93
C SER A 36 -5.69 -14.31 20.94
N PHE A 37 -4.62 -13.76 21.47
CA PHE A 37 -3.53 -13.16 20.68
C PHE A 37 -2.32 -14.09 20.62
N GLN A 38 -2.44 -15.35 21.05
CA GLN A 38 -1.32 -16.30 21.13
C GLN A 38 -0.69 -16.61 19.76
N HIS A 39 -1.44 -16.47 18.68
CA HIS A 39 -0.98 -16.70 17.31
C HIS A 39 -0.68 -15.40 16.55
N ILE A 40 -0.84 -14.25 17.21
CA ILE A 40 -0.48 -12.96 16.64
C ILE A 40 0.98 -12.71 17.00
N VAL A 41 1.85 -12.95 16.02
CA VAL A 41 3.26 -12.55 16.10
C VAL A 41 3.39 -11.03 15.97
N PRO A 42 4.35 -10.41 16.68
CA PRO A 42 4.65 -9.00 16.48
C PRO A 42 4.98 -8.74 15.01
N MET A 43 4.67 -7.52 14.56
CA MET A 43 5.04 -7.07 13.22
C MET A 43 6.56 -7.28 13.02
N PRO A 44 6.99 -7.99 11.96
CA PRO A 44 8.41 -8.15 11.66
C PRO A 44 9.11 -6.78 11.71
N GLU A 45 10.31 -6.72 12.27
CA GLU A 45 11.04 -5.46 12.43
C GLU A 45 11.27 -4.75 11.09
N GLU A 46 11.33 -5.52 10.01
CA GLU A 46 11.45 -5.07 8.63
C GLU A 46 10.19 -4.35 8.11
N LEU A 47 9.06 -4.50 8.81
CA LEU A 47 7.79 -3.80 8.58
C LEU A 47 7.51 -2.72 9.63
N ILE A 48 8.38 -2.54 10.62
CA ILE A 48 8.39 -1.37 11.49
C ILE A 48 8.97 -0.22 10.67
N LEU A 49 8.08 0.45 9.95
CA LEU A 49 8.44 1.53 9.05
C LEU A 49 8.81 2.78 9.89
N PRO A 50 10.02 3.34 9.75
CA PRO A 50 10.31 4.66 10.30
C PRO A 50 9.38 5.70 9.66
N GLU A 51 9.03 6.74 10.42
CA GLU A 51 8.13 7.83 10.03
C GLU A 51 8.41 8.31 8.59
N VAL A 52 7.38 8.27 7.75
CA VAL A 52 7.49 8.13 6.28
C VAL A 52 8.07 9.38 5.57
N PRO A 53 9.00 9.17 4.59
CA PRO A 53 8.73 9.69 3.24
C PRO A 53 8.81 8.66 2.10
N ASP A 54 9.57 7.56 2.20
CA ASP A 54 9.88 6.69 1.04
C ASP A 54 9.07 5.39 0.98
N SER A 55 8.58 4.88 2.11
CA SER A 55 7.82 3.63 2.18
C SER A 55 6.40 3.75 1.60
N TYR A 56 5.70 4.86 1.88
CA TYR A 56 4.41 5.17 1.22
C TYR A 56 4.57 5.31 -0.29
N MET A 57 5.67 5.91 -0.74
CA MET A 57 5.98 6.05 -2.15
C MET A 57 6.18 4.70 -2.82
N GLN A 58 6.99 3.82 -2.23
CA GLN A 58 7.17 2.47 -2.78
C GLN A 58 5.88 1.64 -2.74
N GLN A 59 5.06 1.78 -1.70
CA GLN A 59 3.78 1.08 -1.63
C GLN A 59 2.81 1.57 -2.71
N THR A 60 2.75 2.88 -2.95
CA THR A 60 1.95 3.48 -4.02
C THR A 60 2.43 3.00 -5.39
N TRP A 61 3.74 3.02 -5.63
CA TRP A 61 4.32 2.49 -6.87
C TRP A 61 4.02 1.01 -7.07
N PHE A 62 4.13 0.20 -6.01
CA PHE A 62 3.81 -1.21 -6.07
C PHE A 62 2.35 -1.47 -6.49
N GLN A 63 1.41 -0.72 -5.92
CA GLN A 63 -0.02 -0.85 -6.26
C GLN A 63 -0.32 -0.41 -7.69
N ILE A 64 0.34 0.66 -8.16
CA ILE A 64 0.26 1.10 -9.55
C ILE A 64 0.79 -0.01 -10.47
N ALA A 65 1.94 -0.61 -10.15
CA ALA A 65 2.57 -1.68 -10.93
C ALA A 65 1.70 -2.94 -11.09
N GLN A 66 0.71 -3.17 -10.21
CA GLN A 66 -0.23 -4.29 -10.35
C GLN A 66 -1.23 -4.12 -11.51
N GLN A 67 -1.26 -2.94 -12.15
CA GLN A 67 -2.18 -2.61 -13.23
C GLN A 67 -1.43 -2.24 -14.52
N PRO A 68 -0.59 -3.13 -15.09
CA PRO A 68 0.32 -2.79 -16.17
C PRO A 68 -0.39 -2.29 -17.44
N GLU A 69 -1.60 -2.79 -17.74
CA GLU A 69 -2.38 -2.37 -18.91
C GLU A 69 -3.10 -1.03 -18.72
N LYS A 70 -3.11 -0.48 -17.50
CA LYS A 70 -3.81 0.77 -17.22
C LYS A 70 -3.11 1.93 -17.90
N LYS A 71 -3.89 2.73 -18.62
CA LYS A 71 -3.40 3.99 -19.20
C LYS A 71 -3.14 5.04 -18.14
N LEU A 72 -2.07 5.82 -18.29
CA LEU A 72 -1.73 6.88 -17.34
C LEU A 72 -2.78 8.00 -17.26
N ILE A 73 -3.48 8.29 -18.35
CA ILE A 73 -4.61 9.23 -18.33
C ILE A 73 -5.76 8.76 -17.41
N ASN A 74 -5.98 7.45 -17.30
CA ASN A 74 -6.98 6.91 -16.37
C ASN A 74 -6.50 7.02 -14.92
N LEU A 75 -5.20 6.80 -14.69
CA LEU A 75 -4.59 7.01 -13.37
C LEU A 75 -4.67 8.48 -12.95
N GLU A 76 -4.39 9.42 -13.87
CA GLU A 76 -4.53 10.87 -13.65
C GLU A 76 -5.96 11.24 -13.24
N ARG A 77 -6.95 10.77 -13.99
CA ARG A 77 -8.37 11.02 -13.67
C ARG A 77 -8.75 10.49 -12.29
N GLU A 78 -8.34 9.26 -11.96
CA GLU A 78 -8.61 8.69 -10.64
C GLU A 78 -7.96 9.49 -9.52
N MET A 79 -6.74 9.99 -9.72
CA MET A 79 -6.06 10.84 -8.75
C MET A 79 -6.78 12.18 -8.57
N LEU A 80 -7.29 12.78 -9.65
CA LEU A 80 -8.08 14.01 -9.61
C LEU A 80 -9.42 13.81 -8.89
N GLU A 81 -10.13 12.71 -9.18
CA GLU A 81 -11.39 12.35 -8.51
C GLU A 81 -11.20 12.06 -7.01
N GLN A 82 -9.99 11.68 -6.61
CA GLN A 82 -9.61 11.43 -5.22
C GLN A 82 -9.05 12.68 -4.53
N ARG A 83 -8.81 13.79 -5.25
CA ARG A 83 -8.21 15.02 -4.71
C ARG A 83 -9.00 15.62 -3.56
N ASP A 84 -10.33 15.63 -3.70
CA ASP A 84 -11.25 16.23 -2.73
C ASP A 84 -11.75 15.23 -1.67
N LYS A 85 -11.28 13.97 -1.74
CA LYS A 85 -11.64 12.93 -0.78
C LYS A 85 -10.72 12.97 0.43
N SER A 86 -11.27 12.67 1.60
CA SER A 86 -10.49 12.54 2.84
C SER A 86 -9.31 11.58 2.63
N PHE A 87 -8.11 11.96 3.10
CA PHE A 87 -6.85 11.22 2.95
C PHE A 87 -6.99 9.71 3.23
N TRP A 88 -7.84 9.35 4.21
CA TRP A 88 -8.11 7.98 4.63
C TRP A 88 -8.86 7.10 3.61
N SER A 89 -9.42 7.69 2.56
CA SER A 89 -10.22 6.99 1.52
C SER A 89 -9.48 6.82 0.20
N VAL A 90 -8.25 7.31 0.11
CA VAL A 90 -7.43 7.34 -1.10
C VAL A 90 -6.45 6.17 -1.02
N GLN A 91 -6.66 5.14 -1.86
CA GLN A 91 -5.87 3.91 -1.74
C GLN A 91 -4.47 4.04 -2.36
N TYR A 92 -4.22 4.95 -3.32
CA TYR A 92 -2.99 4.99 -4.13
C TYR A 92 -2.72 6.35 -4.80
N ARG A 93 -2.41 7.41 -4.03
CA ARG A 93 -2.13 8.73 -4.61
C ARG A 93 -0.64 9.08 -4.55
N LEU A 94 -0.04 9.26 -5.72
CA LEU A 94 1.26 9.93 -5.83
C LEU A 94 1.08 11.42 -5.46
N PRO A 95 2.10 12.07 -4.85
CA PRO A 95 2.08 13.51 -4.62
C PRO A 95 1.84 14.27 -5.94
N ASP A 96 1.00 15.31 -5.90
CA ASP A 96 0.58 16.06 -7.10
C ASP A 96 1.76 16.64 -7.89
N GLU A 97 2.78 17.11 -7.16
CA GLU A 97 4.04 17.63 -7.75
C GLU A 97 4.78 16.52 -8.51
N LEU A 98 4.93 15.36 -7.90
CA LEU A 98 5.62 14.21 -8.50
C LEU A 98 4.87 13.71 -9.74
N PHE A 99 3.54 13.65 -9.67
CA PHE A 99 2.72 13.21 -10.80
C PHE A 99 2.78 14.21 -11.97
N SER A 100 2.78 15.50 -11.65
CA SER A 100 2.89 16.58 -12.64
C SER A 100 4.25 16.54 -13.35
N GLU A 101 5.35 16.34 -12.60
CA GLU A 101 6.68 16.13 -13.17
C GLU A 101 6.75 14.88 -14.05
N LEU A 102 6.12 13.79 -13.62
CA LEU A 102 6.07 12.55 -14.36
C LEU A 102 5.33 12.75 -15.69
N LYS A 103 4.18 13.42 -15.66
CA LYS A 103 3.43 13.77 -16.86
C LYS A 103 4.27 14.61 -17.82
N LEU A 104 4.91 15.67 -17.34
CA LEU A 104 5.79 16.49 -18.17
C LEU A 104 6.87 15.65 -18.86
N TYR A 105 7.60 14.85 -18.08
CA TYR A 105 8.71 14.04 -18.59
C TYR A 105 8.28 12.99 -19.62
N PHE A 106 7.18 12.27 -19.36
CA PHE A 106 6.73 11.23 -20.27
C PHE A 106 6.00 11.80 -21.49
N SER A 107 5.27 12.91 -21.38
CA SER A 107 4.63 13.57 -22.53
C SER A 107 5.63 14.12 -23.56
N GLU A 108 6.87 14.42 -23.15
CA GLU A 108 7.94 14.82 -24.07
C GLU A 108 8.47 13.66 -24.92
N LYS A 109 8.29 12.42 -24.47
CA LYS A 109 8.93 11.22 -25.04
C LYS A 109 7.93 10.21 -25.60
N PHE A 110 6.69 10.23 -25.11
CA PHE A 110 5.65 9.25 -25.38
C PHE A 110 4.30 9.96 -25.57
N ASP A 111 3.38 9.27 -26.24
CA ASP A 111 1.98 9.70 -26.31
C ASP A 111 1.27 9.40 -24.98
N TRP A 112 1.11 10.44 -24.16
CA TRP A 112 0.51 10.35 -22.81
C TRP A 112 -0.85 9.65 -22.79
N ASP A 113 -1.68 9.87 -23.82
CA ASP A 113 -3.06 9.37 -23.86
C ASP A 113 -3.13 7.86 -24.11
N ASN A 114 -2.03 7.28 -24.61
CA ASN A 114 -1.90 5.86 -24.89
C ASN A 114 -0.87 5.16 -24.01
N LEU A 115 0.00 5.90 -23.33
CA LEU A 115 1.02 5.35 -22.43
C LEU A 115 0.40 4.55 -21.28
N THR A 116 0.87 3.32 -21.13
CA THR A 116 0.45 2.40 -20.08
C THR A 116 1.40 2.45 -18.89
N VAL A 117 0.90 2.00 -17.72
CA VAL A 117 1.74 1.79 -16.54
C VAL A 117 2.89 0.83 -16.86
N GLY A 118 2.63 -0.27 -17.56
CA GLY A 118 3.67 -1.25 -17.91
C GLY A 118 4.83 -0.63 -18.67
N GLU A 119 4.55 0.23 -19.64
CA GLU A 119 5.58 0.95 -20.42
C GLU A 119 6.39 1.93 -19.56
N VAL A 120 5.77 2.59 -18.58
CA VAL A 120 6.46 3.46 -17.61
C VAL A 120 7.45 2.65 -16.77
N PHE A 121 7.04 1.47 -16.29
CA PHE A 121 7.91 0.60 -15.50
C PHE A 121 9.04 -0.01 -16.34
N LEU A 122 8.78 -0.40 -17.59
CA LEU A 122 9.85 -0.80 -18.53
C LEU A 122 10.86 0.33 -18.75
N HIS A 123 10.40 1.59 -18.83
CA HIS A 123 11.28 2.75 -18.94
C HIS A 123 12.11 2.98 -17.67
N PHE A 124 11.53 2.73 -16.49
CA PHE A 124 12.25 2.79 -15.21
C PHE A 124 13.30 1.68 -15.08
N GLU A 125 12.99 0.45 -15.49
CA GLU A 125 13.94 -0.66 -15.52
C GLU A 125 15.14 -0.36 -16.44
N ALA A 126 14.88 0.24 -17.60
CA ALA A 126 15.93 0.64 -18.52
C ALA A 126 16.72 1.88 -18.06
N ASN A 127 16.18 2.70 -17.17
CA ASN A 127 16.74 3.99 -16.76
C ASN A 127 16.61 4.22 -15.24
N SER A 128 17.51 3.62 -14.46
CA SER A 128 17.48 3.70 -12.99
C SER A 128 17.58 5.12 -12.42
N GLU A 129 18.26 6.04 -13.11
CA GLU A 129 18.31 7.47 -12.72
C GLU A 129 16.93 8.13 -12.81
N VAL A 130 16.16 7.79 -13.84
CA VAL A 130 14.79 8.27 -14.04
C VAL A 130 13.87 7.67 -12.98
N ALA A 131 14.00 6.38 -12.69
CA ALA A 131 13.27 5.72 -11.61
C ALA A 131 13.52 6.41 -10.26
N SER A 132 14.79 6.69 -9.94
CA SER A 132 15.18 7.39 -8.71
C SER A 132 14.62 8.80 -8.63
N ARG A 133 14.56 9.53 -9.76
CA ARG A 133 13.92 10.87 -9.81
C ARG A 133 12.45 10.81 -9.37
N PHE A 134 11.75 9.74 -9.75
CA PHE A 134 10.36 9.53 -9.37
C PHE A 134 10.19 8.75 -8.06
N ARG A 135 11.25 8.68 -7.25
CA ARG A 135 11.29 7.98 -5.96
C ARG A 135 10.81 6.53 -6.08
N TYR A 136 11.13 5.86 -7.19
CA TYR A 136 10.90 4.43 -7.36
C TYR A 136 12.22 3.69 -7.14
N ASP A 137 12.23 2.82 -6.14
CA ASP A 137 13.33 1.88 -5.85
C ASP A 137 12.79 0.47 -6.09
N GLU A 138 13.17 -0.12 -7.23
CA GLU A 138 12.70 -1.44 -7.65
C GLU A 138 13.07 -2.53 -6.62
N PRO A 139 14.32 -2.67 -6.13
CA PRO A 139 14.66 -3.58 -5.05
C PRO A 139 13.81 -3.41 -3.78
N PHE A 140 13.50 -2.17 -3.38
CA PHE A 140 12.68 -1.92 -2.21
C PHE A 140 11.20 -2.23 -2.47
N ALA A 141 10.67 -1.86 -3.64
CA ALA A 141 9.30 -2.17 -4.05
C ALA A 141 9.08 -3.69 -4.16
N LYS A 142 10.05 -4.46 -4.68
CA LYS A 142 10.01 -5.94 -4.72
C LYS A 142 10.00 -6.53 -3.31
N ARG A 143 10.83 -6.03 -2.39
CA ARG A 143 10.82 -6.47 -0.99
C ARG A 143 9.48 -6.18 -0.31
N ILE A 144 8.89 -5.00 -0.55
CA ILE A 144 7.54 -4.68 -0.07
C ILE A 144 6.50 -5.63 -0.69
N ALA A 145 6.60 -5.94 -1.98
CA ALA A 145 5.70 -6.88 -2.65
C ALA A 145 5.75 -8.27 -2.02
N GLU A 146 6.95 -8.79 -1.82
CA GLU A 146 7.21 -10.08 -1.19
C GLU A 146 6.72 -10.09 0.25
N ASN A 147 7.03 -9.04 1.02
CA ASN A 147 6.57 -8.91 2.40
C ASN A 147 5.05 -8.77 2.49
N ILE A 148 4.38 -8.04 1.58
CA ILE A 148 2.92 -7.98 1.54
C ILE A 148 2.35 -9.36 1.24
N ARG A 149 2.87 -10.08 0.24
CA ARG A 149 2.43 -11.46 -0.07
C ARG A 149 2.61 -12.39 1.12
N ASN A 150 3.68 -12.19 1.88
CA ASN A 150 4.02 -13.02 3.04
C ASN A 150 3.32 -12.58 4.35
N THR A 151 2.86 -11.34 4.47
CA THR A 151 2.52 -10.70 5.78
C THR A 151 1.14 -10.01 5.83
N VAL A 152 0.12 -10.43 5.05
CA VAL A 152 -1.23 -9.82 5.20
C VAL A 152 -1.89 -10.20 6.54
N ILE A 153 -1.53 -9.51 7.62
CA ILE A 153 -2.33 -9.23 8.82
C ILE A 153 -2.01 -7.78 9.22
N ARG A 154 -2.95 -6.84 9.00
CA ARG A 154 -2.86 -5.47 9.54
C ARG A 154 -3.41 -5.46 10.96
N ILE A 155 -2.56 -5.18 11.95
CA ILE A 155 -3.00 -4.72 13.28
C ILE A 155 -2.47 -3.30 13.44
N GLY A 156 -3.34 -2.33 13.24
CA GLY A 156 -3.06 -0.95 13.61
C GLY A 156 -3.39 -0.77 15.09
N MET A 157 -2.37 -0.63 15.94
CA MET A 157 -2.57 -0.17 17.32
C MET A 157 -2.65 1.36 17.29
N THR A 158 -3.84 1.93 17.44
CA THR A 158 -3.99 3.36 17.75
C THR A 158 -4.24 3.49 19.24
N GLY A 159 -3.25 4.03 19.96
CA GLY A 159 -3.40 4.38 21.37
C GLY A 159 -4.36 5.57 21.55
N GLY A 160 -5.29 5.41 22.50
CA GLY A 160 -6.21 6.43 22.99
C GLY A 160 -6.91 5.91 24.24
#